data_AF-A0A161HGD5-F1
#
_entry.id   AF-A0A161HGD5-F1
#
_cell.length_a   1.000
_cell.length_b   1.000
_cell.length_c   1.000
_cell.angle_alpha   90.00
_cell.angle_beta   90.00
_cell.angle_gamma   90.00
#
_symmetry.space_group_name_H-M   'P 1'
#
loop_
_entity.id
_entity.type
_entity.pdbx_description
1 polymer ?
#
loop_
_entity_poly.entity_id
_entity_poly.type
_entity_poly.pdbx_seq_one_letter_code
_entity_poly.pdbx_strand_id
1 'polypeptide(L)'
;MKRIFLIDCPGIVPPNAKDTEADILFRGVVRVEHVSHPEQFIPVLLEKCKPQHLERTYEVSGWKNATEFLELIARKHGRLLKGGEPDESGVAKLVLNDFNRGKIPWFVPPPFDDDEDKDSNGLQARAGRLGEMRKRSKRTDDDDSQQKAESKKTKTAASDEEAEEWTGLSQ
;
A
#
# COMPACT_ATOMS: atom_id res chain seq x y z
N MET A 1 -39.35 7.74 0.02
CA MET A 1 -38.77 8.66 -0.99
C MET A 1 -37.25 8.56 -0.93
N LYS A 2 -36.57 8.30 -2.05
CA LYS A 2 -35.10 8.39 -2.12
C LYS A 2 -34.72 9.88 -2.15
N ARG A 3 -33.89 10.33 -1.20
CA ARG A 3 -33.57 11.75 -0.93
C ARG A 3 -32.14 12.17 -1.33
N ILE A 4 -31.38 11.30 -1.97
CA ILE A 4 -29.97 11.55 -2.32
C ILE A 4 -29.74 11.16 -3.77
N PHE A 5 -29.06 12.04 -4.51
CA PHE A 5 -28.57 11.81 -5.86
C PHE A 5 -27.05 11.94 -5.86
N LEU A 6 -26.37 10.97 -6.47
CA LEU A 6 -24.92 11.02 -6.68
C LEU A 6 -24.66 11.53 -8.09
N ILE A 7 -23.74 12.48 -8.20
CA ILE A 7 -23.27 13.03 -9.48
C ILE A 7 -21.79 12.69 -9.56
N ASP A 8 -21.38 12.09 -10.68
CA ASP A 8 -19.99 11.79 -10.98
C ASP A 8 -19.47 12.78 -12.03
N CYS A 9 -18.24 13.24 -11.84
CA CYS A 9 -17.59 14.24 -12.69
C CYS A 9 -16.26 13.66 -13.21
N PRO A 10 -15.81 14.07 -14.41
CA PRO A 10 -14.49 13.68 -14.89
C PRO A 10 -13.38 14.25 -14.00
N GLY A 11 -12.22 13.57 -13.98
CA GLY A 11 -11.03 14.06 -13.30
C GLY A 11 -10.51 15.36 -13.91
N ILE A 12 -10.14 16.32 -13.06
CA ILE A 12 -9.57 17.61 -13.47
C ILE A 12 -8.16 17.74 -12.88
N VAL A 13 -7.27 18.39 -13.63
CA VAL A 13 -5.91 18.72 -13.18
C VAL A 13 -5.71 20.21 -13.34
N PRO A 14 -5.61 20.98 -12.23
CA PRO A 14 -5.37 22.41 -12.31
C PRO A 14 -3.98 22.70 -12.92
N PRO A 15 -3.85 23.73 -13.77
CA PRO A 15 -2.55 24.13 -14.31
C PRO A 15 -1.72 24.80 -13.21
N ASN A 16 -0.84 24.03 -12.54
CA ASN A 16 0.12 24.54 -11.57
C ASN A 16 1.52 24.59 -12.20
N ALA A 17 2.13 25.77 -12.24
CA ALA A 17 3.47 25.96 -12.82
C ALA A 17 4.60 25.26 -12.06
N LYS A 18 4.34 24.82 -10.81
CA LYS A 18 5.32 24.09 -10.00
C LYS A 18 5.31 22.58 -10.26
N ASP A 19 4.28 22.06 -10.94
CA ASP A 19 4.16 20.64 -11.19
C ASP A 19 5.12 20.24 -12.32
N THR A 20 5.97 19.25 -12.06
CA THR A 20 6.85 18.70 -13.10
C THR A 20 6.07 17.75 -14.01
N GLU A 21 6.55 17.57 -15.24
CA GLU A 21 5.96 16.59 -16.17
C GLU A 21 5.98 15.16 -15.59
N ALA A 22 7.02 14.83 -14.83
CA ALA A 22 7.14 13.55 -14.13
C ALA A 22 6.03 13.39 -13.08
N ASP A 23 5.74 14.42 -12.29
CA ASP A 23 4.67 14.36 -11.29
C ASP A 23 3.28 14.20 -11.91
N ILE A 24 3.05 14.81 -13.06
CA ILE A 24 1.80 14.67 -13.83
C ILE A 24 1.67 13.23 -14.35
N LEU A 25 2.77 12.65 -14.83
CA LEU A 25 2.81 11.29 -15.35
C LEU A 25 2.54 10.24 -14.26
N PHE A 26 3.17 10.37 -13.09
CA PHE A 26 3.01 9.44 -11.96
C PHE A 26 1.66 9.55 -11.24
N ARG A 27 0.93 10.64 -11.45
CA ARG A 27 -0.48 10.79 -11.02
C ARG A 27 -1.48 10.10 -11.95
N GLY A 28 -1.03 9.49 -13.05
CA GLY A 28 -1.89 8.79 -14.00
C GLY A 28 -2.77 9.71 -14.86
N VAL A 29 -2.38 10.98 -15.00
CA VAL A 29 -3.13 11.98 -15.78
C VAL A 29 -3.01 11.74 -17.28
N VAL A 30 -1.82 11.36 -17.73
CA VAL A 30 -1.48 11.20 -19.14
C VAL A 30 -1.41 9.73 -19.49
N ARG A 31 -1.89 9.39 -20.69
CA ARG A 31 -1.70 8.05 -21.28
C ARG A 31 -0.25 7.88 -21.71
N VAL A 32 0.41 6.88 -21.14
CA VAL A 32 1.85 6.59 -21.32
C VAL A 32 2.18 6.31 -22.79
N GLU A 33 1.21 5.83 -23.58
CA GLU A 33 1.38 5.53 -25.00
C GLU A 33 1.76 6.77 -25.83
N HIS A 34 1.26 7.95 -25.45
CA HIS A 34 1.50 9.22 -26.15
C HIS A 34 2.76 9.95 -25.68
N VAL A 35 3.48 9.41 -24.69
CA VAL A 35 4.75 9.97 -24.24
C VAL A 35 5.84 9.58 -25.24
N SER A 36 6.55 10.57 -25.78
CA SER A 36 7.59 10.37 -26.79
C SER A 36 8.82 9.67 -26.23
N HIS A 37 9.32 10.14 -25.08
CA HIS A 37 10.52 9.64 -24.41
C HIS A 37 10.18 9.14 -23.02
N PRO A 38 9.60 7.93 -22.88
CA PRO A 38 9.23 7.36 -21.58
C PRO A 38 10.44 6.97 -20.72
N GLU A 39 11.58 6.65 -21.33
CA GLU A 39 12.82 6.23 -20.66
C GLU A 39 13.33 7.26 -19.64
N GLN A 40 13.14 8.56 -19.89
CA GLN A 40 13.62 9.64 -19.03
C GLN A 40 12.96 9.68 -17.65
N PHE A 41 11.77 9.07 -17.51
CA PHE A 41 11.01 9.08 -16.25
C PHE A 41 11.37 7.90 -15.33
N ILE A 42 12.09 6.91 -15.84
CA ILE A 42 12.45 5.71 -15.08
C ILE A 42 13.39 6.03 -13.89
N PRO A 43 14.38 6.92 -13.98
CA PRO A 43 15.18 7.32 -12.81
C PRO A 43 14.30 7.82 -11.64
N VAL A 44 13.33 8.69 -11.93
CA VAL A 44 12.42 9.23 -10.89
C VAL A 44 11.51 8.14 -10.32
N LEU A 45 11.11 7.15 -11.13
CA LEU A 45 10.37 5.98 -10.66
C LEU A 45 11.21 5.13 -9.70
N LEU A 46 12.49 4.91 -10.01
CA LEU A 46 13.42 4.17 -9.16
C LEU A 46 13.67 4.89 -7.83
N GLU A 47 13.65 6.22 -7.79
CA GLU A 47 13.72 6.99 -6.54
C GLU A 47 12.49 6.82 -5.66
N LYS A 48 11.28 6.74 -6.27
CA LYS A 48 10.02 6.56 -5.53
C LYS A 48 9.82 5.12 -5.04
N CYS A 49 10.38 4.14 -5.73
CA CYS A 49 10.17 2.73 -5.44
C CYS A 49 11.35 2.13 -4.65
N LYS A 50 11.05 1.33 -3.63
CA LYS A 50 12.10 0.55 -2.97
C LYS A 50 12.60 -0.57 -3.90
N PRO A 51 13.92 -0.79 -4.04
CA PRO A 51 14.47 -1.81 -4.94
C PRO A 51 13.86 -3.20 -4.72
N GLN A 52 13.60 -3.58 -3.48
CA GLN A 52 13.03 -4.89 -3.13
C GLN A 52 11.66 -5.14 -3.77
N HIS A 53 10.86 -4.09 -3.99
CA HIS A 53 9.55 -4.21 -4.64
C HIS A 53 9.69 -4.42 -6.15
N LEU A 54 10.65 -3.76 -6.78
CA LEU A 54 10.95 -3.92 -8.19
C LEU A 54 11.55 -5.30 -8.48
N GLU A 55 12.51 -5.74 -7.66
CA GLU A 55 13.12 -7.05 -7.75
C GLU A 55 12.06 -8.15 -7.63
N ARG A 56 11.13 -8.02 -6.68
CA ARG A 56 10.05 -9.00 -6.55
C ARG A 56 9.07 -9.00 -7.71
N THR A 57 8.76 -7.83 -8.27
CA THR A 57 7.75 -7.69 -9.32
C THR A 57 8.25 -8.21 -10.67
N TYR A 58 9.51 -7.91 -10.99
CA TYR A 58 10.11 -8.26 -12.28
C TYR A 58 11.08 -9.42 -12.20
N GLU A 59 11.42 -9.91 -10.99
CA GLU A 59 12.42 -10.97 -10.73
C GLU A 59 13.70 -10.76 -11.55
N VAL A 60 14.16 -9.51 -11.52
CA VAL A 60 15.48 -9.04 -11.94
C VAL A 60 16.19 -8.49 -10.71
N SER A 61 17.51 -8.40 -10.72
CA SER A 61 18.31 -7.91 -9.58
C SER A 61 19.63 -7.32 -10.07
N GLY A 62 20.25 -6.45 -9.27
CA GLY A 62 21.63 -6.01 -9.48
C GLY A 62 21.83 -4.94 -10.56
N TRP A 63 20.81 -4.15 -10.89
CA TRP A 63 20.96 -2.95 -11.71
C TRP A 63 21.53 -1.80 -10.90
N LYS A 64 22.31 -0.93 -11.55
CA LYS A 64 22.81 0.33 -10.95
C LYS A 64 22.12 1.54 -11.56
N ASN A 65 21.79 1.45 -12.85
CA ASN A 65 21.27 2.55 -13.65
C ASN A 65 19.86 2.22 -14.16
N ALA A 66 19.08 3.25 -14.51
CA ALA A 66 17.77 3.09 -15.12
C ALA A 66 17.83 2.35 -16.46
N THR A 67 18.85 2.62 -17.27
CA THR A 67 19.08 1.93 -18.56
C THR A 67 19.33 0.43 -18.33
N GLU A 68 20.25 0.07 -17.43
CA GLU A 68 20.53 -1.34 -17.08
C GLU A 68 19.28 -2.06 -16.58
N PHE A 69 18.44 -1.38 -15.79
CA PHE A 69 17.17 -1.91 -15.32
C PHE A 69 16.21 -2.23 -16.48
N LEU A 70 16.07 -1.30 -17.45
CA LEU A 70 15.25 -1.52 -18.64
C LEU A 70 15.80 -2.63 -19.52
N GLU A 71 17.12 -2.71 -19.70
CA GLU A 71 17.76 -3.77 -20.49
C GLU A 71 17.53 -5.16 -19.88
N LEU A 72 17.67 -5.30 -18.56
CA LEU A 72 17.44 -6.56 -17.86
C LEU A 72 15.99 -7.04 -18.05
N ILE A 73 15.03 -6.12 -17.93
CA ILE A 73 13.61 -6.42 -18.16
C ILE A 73 13.35 -6.77 -19.63
N ALA A 74 13.92 -6.00 -20.56
CA ALA A 74 13.80 -6.24 -22.00
C ALA A 74 14.27 -7.65 -22.38
N ARG A 75 15.46 -8.03 -21.91
CA ARG A 75 16.05 -9.36 -22.15
C ARG A 75 15.23 -10.47 -21.50
N LYS A 76 14.76 -10.27 -20.27
CA LYS A 76 13.94 -11.26 -19.56
C LYS A 76 12.59 -11.50 -20.24
N HIS A 77 11.91 -10.43 -20.66
CA HIS A 77 10.62 -10.53 -21.33
C HIS A 77 10.71 -10.85 -22.83
N GLY A 78 11.92 -10.92 -23.40
CA GLY A 78 12.12 -11.14 -24.83
C GLY A 78 11.66 -9.96 -25.70
N ARG A 79 11.59 -8.76 -25.13
CA ARG A 79 11.17 -7.53 -25.82
C ARG A 79 12.38 -6.84 -26.44
N LEU A 80 12.83 -7.42 -27.54
CA LEU A 80 14.00 -6.97 -28.30
C LEU A 80 13.58 -6.52 -29.70
N LEU A 81 14.24 -5.49 -30.21
CA LEU A 81 14.14 -5.03 -31.59
C LEU A 81 14.87 -6.00 -32.54
N LYS A 82 14.66 -5.79 -33.84
CA LYS A 82 15.38 -6.53 -34.87
C LYS A 82 16.88 -6.30 -34.72
N GLY A 83 17.65 -7.37 -34.56
CA GLY A 83 19.09 -7.29 -34.26
C GLY A 83 19.44 -7.60 -32.80
N GLY A 84 18.44 -7.85 -31.94
CA GLY A 84 18.67 -8.27 -30.54
C GLY A 84 18.95 -7.11 -29.59
N GLU A 85 18.73 -5.87 -30.04
CA GLU A 85 18.81 -4.66 -29.22
C GLU A 85 17.59 -4.56 -28.30
N PRO A 86 17.75 -4.21 -27.01
CA PRO A 86 16.62 -4.05 -26.09
C PRO A 86 15.71 -2.88 -26.49
N ASP A 87 14.39 -3.11 -26.50
CA ASP A 87 13.37 -2.06 -26.72
C ASP A 87 13.16 -1.23 -25.44
N GLU A 88 14.04 -0.29 -25.17
CA GLU A 88 14.00 0.54 -23.96
C GLU A 88 12.69 1.32 -23.83
N SER A 89 12.27 2.02 -24.89
CA SER A 89 11.05 2.84 -24.86
C SER A 89 9.81 1.99 -24.64
N GLY A 90 9.70 0.81 -25.29
CA GLY A 90 8.55 -0.07 -25.10
C GLY A 90 8.50 -0.71 -23.71
N VAL A 91 9.66 -1.06 -23.14
CA VAL A 91 9.75 -1.54 -21.75
C VAL A 91 9.46 -0.41 -20.76
N ALA A 92 9.94 0.80 -20.99
CA ALA A 92 9.66 1.95 -20.15
C ALA A 92 8.14 2.23 -20.09
N LYS A 93 7.43 2.17 -21.22
CA LYS A 93 5.95 2.30 -21.24
C LYS A 93 5.27 1.22 -20.40
N LEU A 94 5.76 -0.02 -20.47
CA LEU A 94 5.26 -1.13 -19.67
C LEU A 94 5.46 -0.88 -18.17
N VAL A 95 6.66 -0.46 -17.78
CA VAL A 95 7.00 -0.19 -16.37
C VAL A 95 6.18 0.97 -15.80
N LEU A 96 6.04 2.06 -16.56
CA LEU A 96 5.23 3.23 -16.17
C LEU A 96 3.74 2.88 -16.02
N ASN A 97 3.21 2.04 -16.92
CA ASN A 97 1.84 1.55 -16.80
C ASN A 97 1.66 0.63 -15.57
N ASP A 98 2.63 -0.24 -15.30
CA ASP A 98 2.63 -1.12 -14.13
C ASP A 98 2.71 -0.33 -12.81
N PHE A 99 3.43 0.78 -12.80
CA PHE A 99 3.49 1.72 -11.69
C PHE A 99 2.12 2.38 -11.43
N ASN A 100 1.49 2.95 -12.46
CA ASN A 100 0.20 3.64 -12.33
C ASN A 100 -0.96 2.68 -12.01
N ARG A 101 -0.89 1.41 -12.45
CA ARG A 101 -1.88 0.37 -12.13
C ARG A 101 -1.70 -0.24 -10.74
N GLY A 102 -0.64 0.12 -10.02
CA GLY A 102 -0.36 -0.40 -8.68
C GLY A 102 0.18 -1.83 -8.67
N LYS A 103 0.72 -2.33 -9.79
CA LYS A 103 1.41 -3.62 -9.82
C LYS A 103 2.72 -3.54 -9.03
N ILE A 104 3.40 -2.39 -9.09
CA ILE A 104 4.56 -2.07 -8.28
C ILE A 104 4.06 -1.38 -7.00
N PRO A 105 4.25 -1.97 -5.81
CA PRO A 105 3.86 -1.34 -4.56
C PRO A 105 4.75 -0.13 -4.25
N TRP A 106 4.15 1.05 -4.09
CA TRP A 106 4.82 2.27 -3.63
C TRP A 106 3.83 3.16 -2.88
N PHE A 107 4.34 4.04 -2.02
CA PHE A 107 3.54 5.03 -1.30
C PHE A 107 4.41 6.22 -0.88
N VAL A 108 3.77 7.39 -0.73
CA VAL A 108 4.39 8.56 -0.08
C VAL A 108 4.00 8.52 1.40
N PRO A 109 4.98 8.58 2.33
CA PRO A 109 4.66 8.67 3.75
C PRO A 109 3.88 9.96 4.05
N PRO A 110 2.95 9.94 5.01
CA PRO A 110 2.31 11.17 5.47
C PRO A 110 3.36 12.10 6.10
N PRO A 111 3.05 13.40 6.25
CA PRO A 111 3.88 14.27 7.09
C PRO A 111 3.99 13.66 8.49
N PHE A 112 5.19 13.67 9.05
CA PHE A 112 5.42 13.27 10.44
C PHE A 112 5.02 14.43 11.36
N ASP A 113 4.28 14.14 12.42
CA ASP A 113 4.11 15.10 13.51
C ASP A 113 5.44 15.19 14.27
N ASP A 114 5.90 16.41 14.59
CA ASP A 114 7.24 16.71 15.11
C ASP A 114 7.57 16.05 16.49
N ASP A 115 6.68 15.23 17.05
CA ASP A 115 6.75 14.73 18.43
C ASP A 115 7.04 13.22 18.60
N GLU A 116 7.18 12.41 17.54
CA GLU A 116 7.34 10.94 17.68
C GLU A 116 8.64 10.33 17.08
N ASP A 117 9.70 11.09 16.87
CA ASP A 117 11.00 10.53 16.42
C ASP A 117 11.99 10.33 17.57
N LYS A 118 11.78 9.27 18.36
CA LYS A 118 12.83 8.68 19.22
C LYS A 118 12.97 7.16 19.21
N ASP A 119 12.25 6.42 18.36
CA ASP A 119 12.39 4.95 18.31
C ASP A 119 12.55 4.41 16.89
N SER A 120 13.67 4.73 16.25
CA SER A 120 14.14 4.12 15.00
C SER A 120 14.51 2.63 15.11
N ASN A 121 14.13 1.95 16.20
CA ASN A 121 14.46 0.54 16.47
C ASN A 121 13.25 -0.42 16.39
N GLY A 122 12.02 0.08 16.18
CA GLY A 122 10.79 -0.74 16.19
C GLY A 122 10.43 -1.44 14.86
N LEU A 123 11.05 -1.07 13.75
CA LEU A 123 10.68 -1.56 12.41
C LEU A 123 11.24 -2.96 12.05
N GLN A 124 12.14 -3.52 12.86
CA GLN A 124 12.75 -4.83 12.59
C GLN A 124 11.81 -6.02 12.79
N ALA A 125 10.66 -5.84 13.47
CA ALA A 125 9.70 -6.91 13.74
C ALA A 125 8.74 -7.24 12.58
N ARG A 126 8.81 -6.54 11.44
CA ARG A 126 7.98 -6.81 10.23
C ARG A 126 8.74 -7.58 9.14
N ALA A 127 9.63 -8.49 9.52
CA ALA A 127 10.28 -9.42 8.60
C ALA A 127 9.38 -10.58 8.10
N GLY A 128 8.05 -10.40 8.11
CA GLY A 128 7.13 -11.28 7.39
C GLY A 128 7.08 -10.91 5.90
N ARG A 129 6.83 -11.87 5.00
CA ARG A 129 6.67 -11.55 3.58
C ARG A 129 5.52 -10.55 3.42
N LEU A 130 5.85 -9.32 3.04
CA LEU A 130 4.88 -8.26 2.80
C LEU A 130 3.86 -8.74 1.75
N GLY A 131 2.58 -8.88 2.13
CA GLY A 131 1.52 -9.44 1.27
C GLY A 131 0.95 -10.79 1.73
N GLU A 132 1.47 -11.41 2.80
CA GLU A 132 0.80 -12.53 3.44
C GLU A 132 -0.36 -12.04 4.31
N MET A 133 -1.59 -12.19 3.81
CA MET A 133 -2.81 -12.01 4.60
C MET A 133 -2.76 -13.02 5.76
N ARG A 134 -2.85 -12.58 7.03
CA ARG A 134 -2.92 -13.48 8.18
C ARG A 134 -4.03 -14.51 7.92
N LYS A 135 -3.66 -15.78 7.77
CA LYS A 135 -4.64 -16.87 7.72
C LYS A 135 -5.43 -16.77 9.01
N ARG A 136 -6.74 -16.47 8.92
CA ARG A 136 -7.64 -16.41 10.08
C ARG A 136 -7.49 -17.74 10.80
N SER A 137 -6.76 -17.74 11.93
CA SER A 137 -6.66 -18.91 12.78
C SER A 137 -8.09 -19.32 13.10
N LYS A 138 -8.48 -20.50 12.64
CA LYS A 138 -9.67 -21.18 13.13
C LYS A 138 -9.39 -21.33 14.63
N ARG A 139 -10.16 -20.63 15.47
CA ARG A 139 -10.17 -20.92 16.91
C ARG A 139 -10.51 -22.41 17.02
N THR A 140 -9.53 -23.22 17.37
CA THR A 140 -9.76 -24.58 17.82
C THR A 140 -10.27 -24.47 19.24
N ASP A 141 -11.52 -24.89 19.46
CA ASP A 141 -12.24 -24.89 20.73
C ASP A 141 -11.76 -26.02 21.65
N ASP A 142 -10.46 -26.11 21.88
CA ASP A 142 -9.89 -27.07 22.83
C ASP A 142 -8.74 -26.40 23.58
N ASP A 143 -9.08 -25.77 24.70
CA ASP A 143 -8.42 -25.91 26.01
C ASP A 143 -8.71 -24.68 26.88
N ASP A 144 -9.84 -24.69 27.59
CA ASP A 144 -9.95 -23.99 28.89
C ASP A 144 -10.87 -24.78 29.82
N SER A 145 -10.45 -26.00 30.12
CA SER A 145 -10.91 -26.74 31.29
C SER A 145 -9.99 -26.45 32.48
N GLN A 146 -9.85 -25.18 32.89
CA GLN A 146 -9.20 -24.90 34.18
C GLN A 146 -9.47 -23.53 34.81
N GLN A 147 -10.69 -22.97 34.71
CA GLN A 147 -11.13 -21.88 35.60
C GLN A 147 -12.58 -22.07 36.06
N LYS A 148 -12.86 -23.16 36.78
CA LYS A 148 -14.15 -23.40 37.44
C LYS A 148 -13.97 -23.97 38.85
N ALA A 149 -13.13 -23.32 39.67
CA ALA A 149 -12.94 -23.71 41.07
C ALA A 149 -12.98 -22.55 42.08
N GLU A 150 -12.85 -21.27 41.68
CA GLU A 150 -12.81 -20.16 42.64
C GLU A 150 -14.13 -19.41 42.85
N SER A 151 -15.17 -19.65 42.04
CA SER A 151 -16.44 -18.89 42.15
C SER A 151 -17.44 -19.42 43.20
N LYS A 152 -16.98 -20.12 44.25
CA LYS A 152 -17.89 -20.75 45.24
C LYS A 152 -17.61 -20.49 46.72
N LYS A 153 -16.79 -19.48 47.09
CA LYS A 153 -16.49 -19.24 48.52
C LYS A 153 -16.71 -17.83 49.09
N THR A 154 -17.27 -16.89 48.33
CA THR A 154 -17.55 -15.53 48.85
C THR A 154 -18.92 -15.02 48.41
N LYS A 155 -19.98 -15.72 48.83
CA LYS A 155 -21.35 -15.17 48.90
C LYS A 155 -22.05 -15.72 50.15
N THR A 156 -21.66 -15.23 51.32
CA THR A 156 -22.46 -15.26 52.55
C THR A 156 -22.08 -14.05 53.41
N ALA A 157 -23.09 -13.26 53.79
CA ALA A 157 -23.09 -12.01 54.58
C ALA A 157 -22.60 -10.76 53.81
N ALA A 158 -23.35 -9.65 53.68
CA ALA A 158 -24.50 -9.15 54.42
C ALA A 158 -25.39 -8.21 53.56
N SER A 159 -26.66 -8.15 53.97
CA SER A 159 -27.74 -7.16 53.75
C SER A 159 -27.33 -5.70 54.12
N ASP A 160 -28.01 -4.59 53.82
CA ASP A 160 -29.36 -4.22 53.35
C ASP A 160 -29.36 -2.71 52.96
N GLU A 161 -30.41 -2.25 52.25
CA GLU A 161 -30.95 -0.85 52.12
C GLU A 161 -30.12 0.19 51.31
N GLU A 162 -30.62 1.03 50.40
CA GLU A 162 -31.96 1.58 50.08
C GLU A 162 -32.15 1.73 48.55
N ALA A 163 -33.40 1.70 48.11
CA ALA A 163 -33.83 1.88 46.72
C ALA A 163 -34.28 3.32 46.48
N GLU A 164 -33.76 3.97 45.43
CA GLU A 164 -34.40 5.13 44.82
C GLU A 164 -34.69 4.86 43.34
N GLU A 165 -35.96 5.07 43.01
CA GLU A 165 -36.69 4.76 41.80
C GLU A 165 -36.40 5.80 40.71
N TRP A 166 -35.87 5.40 39.55
CA TRP A 166 -35.78 6.28 38.38
C TRP A 166 -36.69 5.78 37.25
N THR A 167 -37.86 6.41 37.17
CA THR A 167 -38.85 6.20 36.10
C THR A 167 -38.37 6.82 34.80
N GLY A 168 -38.27 6.00 33.75
CA GLY A 168 -37.82 6.42 32.43
C GLY A 168 -38.68 7.49 31.78
N LEU A 169 -38.05 8.35 30.97
CA LEU A 169 -38.76 9.20 30.03
C LEU A 169 -38.74 8.56 28.64
N SER A 170 -39.95 8.21 28.18
CA SER A 170 -40.31 8.24 26.77
C SER A 170 -40.78 9.65 26.41
N GLN A 171 -40.21 10.22 25.35
CA GLN A 171 -40.91 10.59 24.10
C GLN A 171 -39.87 10.96 23.04
#